data_AF-A0A520IQ06-F1
#
_entry.id   AF-A0A520IQ06-F1
#
_cell.length_a   1.000
_cell.length_b   1.000
_cell.length_c   1.000
_cell.angle_alpha   90.00
_cell.angle_beta   90.00
_cell.angle_gamma   90.00
#
_symmetry.space_group_name_H-M   'P 1'
#
loop_
_entity.id
_entity.type
_entity.pdbx_description
1 polymer ?
#
loop_
_entity_poly.entity_id
_entity_poly.type
_entity_poly.pdbx_seq_one_letter_code
_entity_poly.pdbx_strand_id
1 'polypeptide(L)'
;MSTPVIALFIDPAFTKKRQRRYDKILYLHQYFLTPEQGGAIRSYYLAKALVEKGYEVEVITSHNEKEDKTVIVEGIKVHYLSVYYDNSLGFIGRVSSFFNFINKS
;
A
#
# COMPACT_ATOMS: atom_id res chain seq x y z
N MET A 1 -38.51 48.83 2.04
CA MET A 1 -38.59 47.81 0.97
C MET A 1 -37.16 47.56 0.51
N SER A 2 -36.52 46.40 0.62
CA SER A 2 -36.78 45.10 1.23
C SER A 2 -35.49 44.30 0.99
N THR A 3 -34.76 43.95 2.04
CA THR A 3 -33.81 42.83 2.00
C THR A 3 -34.59 41.51 1.93
N PRO A 4 -34.08 40.49 1.24
CA PRO A 4 -33.56 39.33 1.99
C PRO A 4 -32.23 38.80 1.40
N VAL A 5 -31.19 38.58 2.22
CA VAL A 5 -30.85 37.31 2.88
C VAL A 5 -30.69 36.14 1.91
N ILE A 6 -29.45 35.94 1.42
CA ILE A 6 -28.88 34.61 1.18
C ILE A 6 -27.40 34.66 1.65
N ALA A 7 -27.23 34.89 2.95
CA ALA A 7 -26.06 34.34 3.63
C ALA A 7 -26.36 32.86 3.78
N LEU A 8 -25.92 32.06 2.81
CA LEU A 8 -25.88 30.62 2.96
C LEU A 8 -24.87 30.34 4.07
N PHE A 9 -25.38 30.27 5.31
CA PHE A 9 -24.71 29.63 6.42
C PHE A 9 -24.40 28.21 5.96
N ILE A 10 -23.19 28.01 5.44
CA ILE A 10 -22.55 26.71 5.49
C ILE A 10 -22.35 26.47 6.97
N ASP A 11 -23.28 25.73 7.57
CA ASP A 11 -23.13 25.20 8.92
C ASP A 11 -21.75 24.51 9.00
N PRO A 12 -20.81 24.99 9.84
CA PRO A 12 -19.51 24.34 10.02
C PRO A 12 -19.64 22.88 10.48
N ALA A 13 -20.81 22.49 11.02
CA ALA A 13 -21.09 21.13 11.46
C ALA A 13 -21.38 20.14 10.32
N PHE A 14 -21.57 20.59 9.06
CA PHE A 14 -21.87 19.68 7.94
C PHE A 14 -20.63 19.01 7.30
N THR A 15 -19.40 19.36 7.72
CA THR A 15 -18.16 18.77 7.15
C THR A 15 -17.45 17.84 8.13
N LYS A 16 -18.19 16.93 8.78
CA LYS A 16 -17.56 15.80 9.47
C LYS A 16 -18.45 14.57 9.53
N LYS A 17 -18.88 14.09 8.36
CA LYS A 17 -19.30 12.68 8.24
C LYS A 17 -18.12 11.84 8.69
N ARG A 18 -18.26 11.13 9.82
CA ARG A 18 -17.27 10.24 10.46
C ARG A 18 -16.41 9.52 9.41
N GLN A 19 -15.20 10.02 9.16
CA GLN A 19 -14.16 9.27 8.49
C GLN A 19 -13.79 8.16 9.47
N ARG A 20 -14.16 6.90 9.21
CA ARG A 20 -13.57 5.78 9.95
C ARG A 20 -12.07 5.86 9.69
N ARG A 21 -11.30 6.18 10.72
CA ARG A 21 -9.84 6.15 10.65
C ARG A 21 -9.45 4.68 10.80
N TYR A 22 -9.04 4.07 9.70
CA TYR A 22 -8.38 2.77 9.75
C TYR A 22 -6.93 3.05 10.06
N ASP A 23 -6.46 2.60 11.22
CA ASP A 23 -5.09 2.89 11.67
C ASP A 23 -4.06 1.95 11.02
N LYS A 24 -4.52 0.81 10.47
CA LYS A 24 -3.68 -0.20 9.82
C LYS A 24 -4.02 -0.41 8.35
N ILE A 25 -2.98 -0.51 7.51
CA ILE A 25 -3.05 -0.78 6.09
C ILE A 25 -2.21 -2.01 5.77
N LEU A 26 -2.85 -3.04 5.23
CA LEU A 26 -2.17 -4.17 4.60
C LEU A 26 -2.08 -3.93 3.10
N TYR A 27 -0.86 -3.83 2.58
CA TYR A 27 -0.58 -3.54 1.18
C TYR A 27 -0.03 -4.78 0.47
N LEU A 28 -0.88 -5.45 -0.30
CA LEU A 28 -0.50 -6.58 -1.13
C LEU A 28 0.14 -6.08 -2.43
N HIS A 29 1.43 -6.36 -2.63
CA HIS A 29 2.11 -5.99 -3.86
C HIS A 29 3.22 -6.99 -4.19
N GLN A 30 2.99 -7.84 -5.18
CA GLN A 30 3.90 -8.93 -5.54
C GLN A 30 5.34 -8.46 -5.83
N TYR A 31 5.52 -7.28 -6.43
CA TYR A 31 6.84 -6.75 -6.80
C TYR A 31 7.16 -5.43 -6.06
N PHE A 32 7.54 -5.51 -4.80
CA PHE A 32 7.88 -4.35 -3.97
C PHE A 32 9.40 -4.24 -3.83
N LEU A 33 9.95 -3.09 -4.24
CA LEU A 33 11.40 -2.82 -4.20
C LEU A 33 11.70 -1.55 -3.41
N THR A 34 12.73 -1.62 -2.58
CA THR A 34 13.31 -0.45 -1.89
C THR A 34 14.27 0.30 -2.81
N PRO A 35 14.61 1.58 -2.51
CA PRO A 35 15.59 2.33 -3.28
C PRO A 35 16.96 1.65 -3.39
N GLU A 36 17.37 0.91 -2.35
CA GLU A 36 18.64 0.17 -2.33
C GLU A 36 18.67 -0.99 -3.36
N GLN A 37 17.52 -1.59 -3.63
CA GLN A 37 17.39 -2.68 -4.62
C GLN A 37 17.33 -2.15 -6.06
N GLY A 38 17.00 -0.86 -6.25
CA GLY A 38 16.76 -0.27 -7.56
C GLY A 38 15.45 -0.74 -8.21
N GLY A 39 15.13 -0.23 -9.40
CA GLY A 39 13.96 -0.67 -10.17
C GLY A 39 12.66 0.11 -9.89
N ALA A 40 11.52 -0.59 -9.92
CA ALA A 40 10.19 0.02 -9.89
C ALA A 40 9.72 0.37 -8.45
N ILE A 41 10.26 1.45 -7.88
CA ILE A 41 10.12 1.83 -6.46
C ILE A 41 8.87 2.68 -6.11
N ARG A 42 7.88 2.81 -7.01
CA ARG A 42 6.68 3.66 -6.76
C ARG A 42 5.82 3.15 -5.61
N SER A 43 5.67 1.83 -5.49
CA SER A 43 4.92 1.18 -4.39
C SER A 43 5.58 1.45 -3.04
N TYR A 44 6.91 1.51 -2.99
CA TYR A 44 7.64 1.89 -1.79
C TYR A 44 7.36 3.33 -1.35
N TYR A 45 7.40 4.32 -2.25
CA TYR A 45 7.08 5.71 -1.88
C TYR A 45 5.63 5.88 -1.43
N LEU A 46 4.70 5.12 -2.00
CA LEU A 46 3.32 5.09 -1.52
C LEU A 46 3.24 4.55 -0.09
N ALA A 47 3.88 3.43 0.21
CA ALA A 47 3.91 2.84 1.55
C ALA A 47 4.57 3.79 2.57
N LYS A 48 5.69 4.42 2.19
CA LYS A 48 6.38 5.41 3.01
C LYS A 48 5.51 6.62 3.32
N ALA A 49 4.84 7.18 2.31
CA ALA A 49 3.92 8.30 2.50
C ALA A 49 2.71 7.96 3.40
N LEU A 50 2.30 6.69 3.45
CA LEU A 50 1.26 6.22 4.38
C LEU A 50 1.80 6.15 5.83
N VAL A 51 3.01 5.61 6.02
CA VAL A 51 3.68 5.62 7.34
C VAL A 51 3.86 7.05 7.84
N GLU A 52 4.32 7.97 6.99
CA GLU A 52 4.49 9.40 7.33
C GLU A 52 3.18 10.11 7.70
N LYS A 53 2.04 9.61 7.22
CA LYS A 53 0.70 10.08 7.62
C LYS A 53 0.19 9.46 8.92
N GLY A 54 0.98 8.59 9.55
CA GLY A 54 0.69 7.94 10.83
C GLY A 54 -0.12 6.65 10.72
N TYR A 55 -0.15 6.02 9.55
CA TYR A 55 -0.73 4.68 9.41
C TYR A 55 0.29 3.60 9.77
N GLU A 56 -0.15 2.52 10.43
CA GLU A 56 0.61 1.28 10.52
C GLU A 56 0.53 0.57 9.16
N VAL A 57 1.67 0.40 8.48
CA VAL A 57 1.71 -0.19 7.14
C VAL A 57 2.47 -1.51 7.16
N GLU A 58 1.78 -2.57 6.74
CA GLU A 58 2.38 -3.86 6.45
C GLU A 58 2.31 -4.13 4.95
N VAL A 59 3.39 -4.59 4.35
CA VAL A 59 3.46 -4.96 2.92
C VAL A 59 3.68 -6.47 2.83
N ILE A 60 2.89 -7.16 2.02
CA ILE A 60 3.19 -8.54 1.63
C ILE A 60 3.66 -8.52 0.18
N THR A 61 4.84 -9.09 -0.05
CA THR A 61 5.51 -9.09 -1.35
C THR A 61 6.24 -10.39 -1.62
N SER A 62 6.67 -10.61 -2.85
CA SER A 62 7.47 -11.78 -3.22
C SER A 62 8.97 -11.46 -3.27
N HIS A 63 9.80 -12.47 -3.06
CA HIS A 63 11.23 -12.43 -3.36
C HIS A 63 11.72 -13.78 -3.90
N ASN A 64 12.96 -13.80 -4.40
CA ASN A 64 13.57 -14.96 -5.02
C ASN A 64 14.50 -15.75 -4.08
N GLU A 65 14.53 -15.41 -2.78
CA GLU A 65 15.19 -16.22 -1.76
C GLU A 65 14.31 -17.42 -1.38
N LYS A 66 14.89 -18.44 -0.74
CA LYS A 66 14.21 -19.71 -0.44
C LYS A 66 13.32 -19.67 0.80
N GLU A 67 13.52 -18.68 1.66
CA GLU A 67 12.90 -18.60 2.98
C GLU A 67 12.11 -17.32 3.12
N ASP A 68 10.92 -17.43 3.69
CA ASP A 68 10.11 -16.25 4.00
C ASP A 68 10.81 -15.42 5.07
N LYS A 69 10.77 -14.10 4.92
CA LYS A 69 11.35 -13.20 5.92
C LYS A 69 10.49 -11.99 6.14
N THR A 70 10.50 -11.48 7.36
CA THR A 70 9.86 -10.21 7.72
C THR A 70 10.92 -9.23 8.19
N VAL A 71 10.90 -8.02 7.65
CA VAL A 71 11.83 -6.95 8.02
C VAL A 71 11.08 -5.63 8.18
N ILE A 72 11.69 -4.68 8.88
CA ILE A 72 11.16 -3.32 8.99
C ILE A 72 12.04 -2.41 8.13
N VAL A 73 11.45 -1.75 7.15
CA VAL A 73 12.11 -0.78 6.27
C VAL A 73 11.44 0.57 6.48
N GLU A 74 12.14 1.50 7.14
CA GLU A 74 11.65 2.87 7.39
C GLU A 74 10.21 2.93 7.96
N GLY A 75 9.90 2.05 8.91
CA GLY A 75 8.59 1.97 9.55
C GLY A 75 7.55 1.15 8.77
N ILE A 76 7.88 0.66 7.58
CA ILE A 76 7.07 -0.30 6.81
C ILE A 76 7.47 -1.71 7.24
N LYS A 77 6.53 -2.52 7.71
CA LYS A 77 6.78 -3.94 7.99
C LYS A 77 6.56 -4.74 6.71
N VAL A 78 7.63 -5.30 6.15
CA VAL A 78 7.60 -6.00 4.87
C VAL A 78 7.73 -7.50 5.10
N HIS A 79 6.73 -8.24 4.65
CA HIS A 79 6.68 -9.69 4.61
C HIS A 79 7.07 -10.15 3.21
N TYR A 80 8.25 -10.73 3.09
CA TYR A 80 8.75 -11.34 1.87
C TYR A 80 8.38 -12.83 1.84
N LEU A 81 7.63 -13.21 0.83
CA LEU A 81 7.26 -14.59 0.53
C LEU A 81 8.21 -15.14 -0.51
N SER A 82 8.79 -16.32 -0.25
CA SER A 82 9.56 -17.13 -1.20
C SER A 82 8.64 -17.62 -2.32
N VAL A 83 8.37 -16.72 -3.28
CA VAL A 83 7.60 -16.93 -4.50
C VAL A 83 8.41 -16.31 -5.61
N TYR A 84 8.87 -17.14 -6.55
CA TYR A 84 9.69 -16.63 -7.64
C TYR A 84 8.89 -15.65 -8.51
N TYR A 85 9.43 -14.46 -8.68
CA TYR A 85 8.92 -13.46 -9.61
C TYR A 85 10.08 -12.72 -10.26
N ASP A 86 9.99 -12.54 -11.57
CA ASP A 86 10.89 -11.71 -12.35
C ASP A 86 10.07 -10.90 -13.35
N ASN A 87 10.41 -9.63 -13.55
CA ASN A 87 9.67 -8.76 -14.46
C ASN A 87 9.83 -9.18 -15.93
N SER A 88 10.82 -10.00 -16.27
CA SER A 88 11.03 -10.58 -17.60
C SER A 88 10.10 -11.77 -17.92
N LEU A 89 9.37 -12.30 -16.93
CA LEU A 89 8.44 -13.41 -17.14
C LEU A 89 7.40 -13.06 -18.22
N GLY A 90 7.14 -14.02 -19.12
CA GLY A 90 6.02 -13.95 -20.06
C GLY A 90 4.66 -14.02 -19.35
N PHE A 91 3.58 -13.76 -20.10
CA PHE A 91 2.22 -13.66 -19.55
C PHE A 91 1.81 -14.85 -18.67
N ILE A 92 1.98 -16.08 -19.17
CA ILE A 92 1.61 -17.30 -18.43
C ILE A 92 2.44 -17.46 -17.14
N GLY A 93 3.74 -17.15 -17.19
CA GLY A 93 4.62 -17.19 -16.02
C GLY A 93 4.19 -16.19 -14.95
N ARG A 94 3.80 -14.96 -15.36
CA ARG A 94 3.27 -13.95 -14.44
C ARG A 94 1.97 -14.39 -13.79
N VAL A 95 1.05 -14.98 -14.56
CA VAL A 95 -0.23 -15.50 -14.03
C VAL A 95 0.01 -16.60 -13.00
N SER A 96 0.86 -17.58 -13.30
CA SER A 96 1.19 -18.66 -12.36
C SER A 96 1.87 -18.15 -11.09
N SER A 97 2.86 -17.26 -11.23
CA SER A 97 3.53 -16.63 -10.10
C SER A 97 2.56 -15.84 -9.23
N PHE A 98 1.64 -15.08 -9.85
CA PHE A 98 0.61 -14.32 -9.14
C PHE A 98 -0.33 -15.24 -8.34
N PHE A 99 -0.78 -16.35 -8.90
CA PHE A 99 -1.59 -17.32 -8.14
C PHE A 99 -0.83 -17.91 -6.95
N ASN A 100 0.46 -18.24 -7.12
CA ASN A 100 1.29 -18.71 -6.02
C ASN A 100 1.46 -17.65 -4.94
N PHE A 101 1.63 -16.39 -5.34
CA PHE A 101 1.71 -15.25 -4.42
C PHE A 101 0.41 -15.09 -3.62
N ILE A 102 -0.75 -15.10 -4.28
CA ILE A 102 -2.05 -14.97 -3.60
C ILE A 102 -2.32 -16.12 -2.65
N ASN A 103 -1.98 -17.37 -3.03
CA ASN A 103 -2.18 -18.53 -2.15
C ASN A 103 -1.31 -18.50 -0.89
N LYS A 104 -0.20 -17.77 -0.91
CA LYS A 104 0.78 -17.70 0.19
C LYS A 104 0.67 -16.40 1.02
N SER A 105 -0.04 -15.39 0.50
CA SER A 105 -0.29 -14.10 1.18
C SER A 105 -1.44 -14.21 2.17
#